data_AF-A0AAW1V9G6-F1
#
_entry.id   AF-A0AAW1V9G6-F1
#
_cell.length_a   1.000
_cell.length_b   1.000
_cell.length_c   1.000
_cell.angle_alpha   90.00
_cell.angle_beta   90.00
_cell.angle_gamma   90.00
#
_symmetry.space_group_name_H-M   'P 1'
#
loop_
_entity.id
_entity.type
_entity.pdbx_description
1 polymer ?
#
loop_
_entity_poly.entity_id
_entity_poly.type
_entity_poly.pdbx_seq_one_letter_code
_entity_poly.pdbx_strand_id
1 'polypeptide(L)'
;MYSLKTLVCFFLIGAIYAEQELSEEEKKALRLLIECSKKWDISEEEFKNMDQWVESPTEKMLCFMKCTAEKDGTLDEAGNVQMKNIDGIIAMMKMKSDDEINIKECIRKVSKVETCADFRNITECVLNN
;
A
#
# COMPACT_ATOMS: atom_id res chain seq x y z
N MET A 1 -31.42 -30.16 24.22
CA MET A 1 -30.22 -30.89 24.70
C MET A 1 -29.29 -31.05 23.51
N TYR A 2 -28.27 -30.18 23.39
CA TYR A 2 -27.29 -30.30 22.31
C TYR A 2 -26.35 -31.46 22.63
N SER A 3 -26.13 -32.36 21.67
CA SER A 3 -25.22 -33.51 21.85
C SER A 3 -23.80 -33.00 22.09
N LEU A 4 -23.04 -33.66 22.97
CA LEU A 4 -21.64 -33.35 23.25
C LEU A 4 -20.80 -33.25 21.96
N LYS A 5 -21.17 -34.01 20.92
CA LYS A 5 -20.55 -33.95 19.59
C LYS A 5 -20.79 -32.62 18.87
N THR A 6 -21.96 -32.01 19.04
CA THR A 6 -22.32 -30.72 18.43
C THR A 6 -21.55 -29.58 19.09
N LEU A 7 -21.35 -29.64 20.42
CA LEU A 7 -20.56 -28.65 21.17
C LEU A 7 -19.06 -28.68 20.81
N VAL A 8 -18.51 -29.87 20.58
CA VAL A 8 -17.10 -30.04 20.17
C VAL A 8 -16.85 -29.45 18.77
N CYS A 9 -17.80 -29.59 17.83
CA CYS A 9 -17.65 -28.99 16.50
C CYS A 9 -17.66 -27.46 16.53
N PHE A 10 -18.49 -26.82 17.37
CA PHE A 10 -18.48 -25.36 17.50
C PHE A 10 -17.17 -24.83 18.12
N PHE A 11 -16.56 -25.57 19.06
CA PHE A 11 -15.25 -25.21 19.61
C PHE A 11 -14.11 -25.38 18.59
N LEU A 12 -14.14 -26.44 17.78
CA LEU A 12 -13.14 -26.66 16.73
C LEU A 12 -13.27 -25.64 15.60
N ILE A 13 -14.49 -25.24 15.25
CA ILE A 13 -14.73 -24.19 14.25
C ILE A 13 -14.31 -22.82 14.81
N GLY A 14 -14.61 -22.51 16.08
CA GLY A 14 -14.22 -21.26 16.73
C GLY A 14 -12.71 -21.03 16.85
N ALA A 15 -11.92 -22.11 17.00
CA ALA A 15 -10.46 -22.03 17.01
C ALA A 15 -9.86 -21.73 15.62
N ILE A 16 -10.56 -22.04 14.53
CA ILE A 16 -10.07 -21.78 13.15
C ILE A 16 -10.20 -20.29 12.78
N TYR A 17 -11.12 -19.55 13.40
CA TYR A 17 -11.36 -18.12 13.10
C TYR A 17 -10.55 -17.14 13.96
N ALA A 18 -9.79 -17.60 14.95
CA ALA A 18 -9.14 -16.74 15.94
C ALA A 18 -7.79 -16.13 15.51
N GLU A 19 -7.21 -16.52 14.36
CA GLU A 19 -5.80 -16.25 14.04
C GLU A 19 -5.56 -15.72 12.61
N GLN A 20 -6.28 -14.68 12.18
CA GLN A 20 -5.69 -13.75 11.21
C GLN A 20 -4.98 -12.62 11.97
N GLU A 21 -3.87 -12.96 12.63
CA GLU A 21 -2.95 -11.91 13.10
C GLU A 21 -2.22 -11.32 11.90
N LEU A 22 -2.30 -10.00 11.72
CA LEU A 22 -1.44 -9.26 10.80
C LEU A 22 0.02 -9.57 11.15
N SER A 23 0.83 -9.86 10.12
CA SER A 23 2.28 -9.98 10.25
C SER A 23 2.89 -8.66 10.75
N GLU A 24 4.10 -8.72 11.33
CA GLU A 24 4.81 -7.52 11.76
C GLU A 24 5.10 -6.56 10.61
N GLU A 25 5.28 -7.08 9.39
CA GLU A 25 5.44 -6.26 8.18
C GLU A 25 4.14 -5.53 7.82
N GLU A 26 3.00 -6.20 7.86
CA GLU A 26 1.69 -5.57 7.62
C GLU A 26 1.37 -4.54 8.70
N LYS A 27 1.66 -4.83 9.97
CA LYS A 27 1.53 -3.86 11.08
C LYS A 27 2.41 -2.64 10.87
N LYS A 28 3.65 -2.83 10.40
CA LYS A 28 4.56 -1.73 10.08
C LYS A 28 3.97 -0.89 8.94
N ALA A 29 3.58 -1.51 7.83
CA ALA A 29 2.96 -0.80 6.70
C ALA A 29 1.74 0.01 7.14
N LEU A 30 0.85 -0.59 7.95
CA LEU A 30 -0.33 0.09 8.48
C LEU A 30 0.03 1.31 9.35
N ARG A 31 1.06 1.22 10.20
CA ARG A 31 1.53 2.36 11.01
C ARG A 31 2.02 3.51 10.13
N LEU A 32 2.77 3.21 9.07
CA LEU A 32 3.28 4.23 8.14
C LEU A 32 2.13 4.93 7.43
N LEU A 33 1.13 4.17 6.95
CA LEU A 33 -0.07 4.72 6.31
C LEU A 33 -0.85 5.63 7.28
N ILE A 34 -1.05 5.20 8.53
CA ILE A 34 -1.75 6.01 9.56
C ILE A 34 -0.99 7.29 9.88
N GLU A 35 0.34 7.24 9.93
CA GLU A 35 1.14 8.44 10.21
C GLU A 35 1.04 9.45 9.06
N CYS A 36 1.20 9.00 7.82
CA CYS A 36 1.13 9.86 6.65
C CYS A 36 -0.29 10.38 6.39
N SER A 37 -1.33 9.58 6.66
CA SER A 37 -2.71 10.03 6.50
C SER A 37 -3.04 11.16 7.45
N LYS A 38 -2.61 11.05 8.72
CA LYS A 38 -2.77 12.13 9.70
C LYS A 38 -2.00 13.38 9.32
N LYS A 39 -0.78 13.24 8.79
CA LYS A 39 0.05 14.39 8.37
C LYS A 39 -0.60 15.22 7.26
N TRP A 40 -1.25 14.54 6.31
CA TRP A 40 -1.85 15.18 5.14
C TRP A 40 -3.37 15.30 5.20
N ASP A 41 -3.97 14.96 6.34
CA ASP A 41 -5.40 15.02 6.59
C ASP A 41 -6.21 14.26 5.54
N ILE A 42 -5.77 13.02 5.26
CA ILE A 42 -6.50 12.08 4.41
C ILE A 42 -7.58 11.41 5.25
N SER A 43 -8.82 11.59 4.83
CA SER A 43 -9.99 10.99 5.45
C SER A 43 -10.17 9.50 5.09
N GLU A 44 -10.93 8.78 5.91
CA GLU A 44 -11.32 7.40 5.60
C GLU A 44 -12.14 7.30 4.31
N GLU A 45 -12.94 8.33 4.00
CA GLU A 45 -13.72 8.39 2.76
C GLU A 45 -12.82 8.51 1.53
N GLU A 46 -11.75 9.30 1.60
CA GLU A 46 -10.76 9.37 0.53
C GLU A 46 -10.07 8.01 0.31
N PHE A 47 -9.77 7.25 1.37
CA PHE A 47 -9.25 5.89 1.24
C PHE A 47 -10.23 4.91 0.57
N LYS A 48 -11.54 5.10 0.76
CA LYS A 48 -12.56 4.25 0.12
C LYS A 48 -12.61 4.45 -1.39
N ASN A 49 -12.18 5.61 -1.87
CA ASN A 49 -12.14 5.97 -3.29
C ASN A 49 -10.70 5.95 -3.84
N MET A 50 -9.88 4.98 -3.42
CA MET A 50 -8.47 4.87 -3.80
C MET A 50 -8.24 4.69 -5.31
N ASP A 51 -9.23 4.15 -6.01
CA ASP A 51 -9.27 4.09 -7.48
C ASP A 51 -9.13 5.49 -8.11
N GLN A 52 -9.78 6.50 -7.53
CA GLN A 52 -9.70 7.88 -8.01
C GLN A 52 -8.32 8.52 -7.80
N TRP A 53 -7.50 7.96 -6.91
CA TRP A 53 -6.18 8.51 -6.61
C TRP A 53 -5.20 8.28 -7.74
N VAL A 54 -5.42 7.23 -8.55
CA VAL A 54 -4.61 7.01 -9.74
C VAL A 54 -5.09 7.94 -10.85
N GLU A 55 -6.41 8.03 -11.08
CA GLU A 55 -7.02 8.82 -12.17
C GLU A 55 -6.87 10.33 -12.01
N SER A 56 -7.09 10.86 -10.80
CA SER A 56 -7.08 12.30 -10.53
C SER A 56 -6.59 12.60 -9.12
N PRO A 57 -5.30 12.35 -8.82
CA PRO A 57 -4.76 12.60 -7.49
C PRO A 57 -4.79 14.09 -7.14
N THR A 58 -5.30 14.39 -5.95
CA THR A 58 -5.15 15.72 -5.33
C THR A 58 -3.72 15.92 -4.83
N GLU A 59 -3.31 17.16 -4.58
CA GLU A 59 -1.98 17.44 -4.03
C GLU A 59 -1.74 16.74 -2.68
N LYS A 60 -2.77 16.67 -1.83
CA LYS A 60 -2.71 15.94 -0.55
C LYS A 60 -2.43 14.45 -0.75
N MET A 61 -3.09 13.82 -1.72
CA MET A 61 -2.89 12.41 -2.04
C MET A 61 -1.48 12.14 -2.57
N LEU A 62 -0.96 13.03 -3.43
CA LEU A 62 0.42 12.97 -3.91
C LEU A 62 1.43 13.10 -2.77
N CYS A 63 1.20 14.03 -1.84
CA CYS A 63 2.06 14.21 -0.68
C CYS A 63 1.97 13.04 0.31
N PHE A 64 0.79 12.44 0.44
CA PHE A 64 0.62 11.20 1.19
C PHE A 64 1.46 10.07 0.58
N MET A 65 1.39 9.85 -0.74
CA MET A 65 2.18 8.82 -1.42
C MET A 65 3.68 9.04 -1.23
N LYS A 66 4.15 10.29 -1.36
CA LYS A 66 5.55 10.64 -1.08
C LYS A 66 5.95 10.33 0.36
N CYS A 67 5.13 10.71 1.34
CA CYS A 67 5.39 10.43 2.74
C CYS A 67 5.50 8.92 3.01
N THR A 68 4.61 8.11 2.42
CA THR A 68 4.64 6.66 2.59
C THR A 68 5.92 6.07 1.98
N ALA A 69 6.29 6.50 0.77
CA ALA A 69 7.49 6.04 0.09
C ALA A 69 8.79 6.43 0.81
N GLU A 70 8.85 7.63 1.40
CA GLU A 70 9.99 8.04 2.23
C GLU A 70 10.13 7.16 3.47
N LYS A 71 9.01 6.81 4.12
CA LYS A 71 9.01 6.07 5.38
C LYS A 71 9.19 4.57 5.22
N ASP A 72 8.69 3.99 4.12
CA ASP A 72 8.91 2.58 3.80
C ASP A 72 10.30 2.34 3.19
N GLY A 73 10.99 3.42 2.79
CA GLY A 73 12.34 3.42 2.25
C GLY A 73 12.40 3.14 0.75
N THR A 74 11.27 3.16 0.04
CA THR A 74 11.24 3.12 -1.43
C THR A 74 11.65 4.45 -2.06
N LEU A 75 11.65 5.54 -1.30
CA LEU A 75 12.20 6.84 -1.67
C LEU A 75 13.18 7.29 -0.59
N ASP A 76 14.38 7.74 -0.98
CA ASP A 76 15.35 8.31 -0.03
C ASP A 76 15.16 9.84 0.14
N GLU A 77 15.88 10.43 1.10
CA GLU A 77 15.81 11.88 1.38
C GLU A 77 16.28 12.76 0.21
N ALA A 78 17.07 12.21 -0.71
CA ALA A 78 17.51 12.89 -1.94
C ALA A 78 16.50 12.72 -3.09
N GLY A 79 15.38 12.03 -2.85
CA GLY A 79 14.34 11.78 -3.83
C GLY A 79 14.67 10.65 -4.81
N ASN A 80 15.66 9.80 -4.54
CA ASN A 80 15.98 8.66 -5.40
C ASN A 80 15.15 7.45 -5.02
N VAL A 81 14.61 6.79 -6.04
CA VAL A 81 13.78 5.62 -5.88
C VAL A 81 14.63 4.36 -5.67
N GLN A 82 14.30 3.61 -4.61
CA GLN A 82 15.00 2.41 -4.18
C GLN A 82 14.31 1.16 -4.75
N MET A 83 14.61 0.82 -6.01
CA MET A 83 13.97 -0.29 -6.73
C MET A 83 13.97 -1.62 -5.97
N LYS A 84 15.03 -1.90 -5.21
CA LYS A 84 15.13 -3.13 -4.40
C LYS A 84 14.02 -3.22 -3.34
N ASN A 85 13.61 -2.09 -2.77
CA ASN A 85 12.56 -2.04 -1.75
C ASN A 85 11.18 -2.14 -2.39
N ILE A 86 11.01 -1.60 -3.61
CA ILE A 86 9.78 -1.74 -4.40
C ILE A 86 9.52 -3.20 -4.77
N ASP A 87 10.55 -3.97 -5.14
CA ASP A 87 10.42 -5.40 -5.42
C ASP A 87 9.82 -6.15 -4.21
N GLY A 88 10.22 -5.76 -2.99
CA GLY A 88 9.66 -6.31 -1.76
C GLY A 88 8.17 -5.98 -1.58
N ILE A 89 7.77 -4.73 -1.86
CA ILE A 89 6.37 -4.31 -1.76
C ILE A 89 5.49 -5.05 -2.78
N ILE A 90 5.93 -5.13 -4.03
CA ILE A 90 5.18 -5.82 -5.08
C ILE A 90 4.99 -7.31 -4.73
N ALA A 91 6.02 -7.96 -4.20
CA ALA A 91 5.93 -9.35 -3.74
C ALA A 91 4.92 -9.51 -2.58
N MET A 92 4.90 -8.58 -1.63
CA MET A 92 3.92 -8.58 -0.52
C MET A 92 2.49 -8.38 -1.03
N MET A 93 2.28 -7.49 -2.00
CA MET A 93 0.95 -7.18 -2.56
C MET A 93 0.41 -8.27 -3.50
N LYS A 94 1.22 -9.30 -3.83
CA LYS A 94 0.85 -10.39 -4.74
C LYS A 94 0.27 -9.88 -6.06
N MET A 95 0.89 -8.83 -6.60
CA MET A 95 0.49 -8.25 -7.88
C MET A 95 0.61 -9.26 -9.03
N LYS A 96 -0.20 -9.10 -10.07
CA LYS A 96 -0.05 -9.90 -11.30
C LYS A 96 1.22 -9.47 -12.03
N SER A 97 1.82 -10.40 -12.79
CA SER A 97 3.09 -10.18 -13.49
C SER A 97 3.08 -8.95 -14.40
N ASP A 98 1.96 -8.72 -15.09
CA ASP A 98 1.87 -7.65 -16.10
C ASP A 98 1.77 -6.28 -15.40
N ASP A 99 1.00 -6.19 -14.32
CA ASP A 99 0.89 -4.99 -13.48
C ASP A 99 2.24 -4.66 -12.80
N GLU A 100 2.94 -5.70 -12.33
CA GLU A 100 4.28 -5.57 -11.75
C GLU A 100 5.28 -4.97 -12.77
N ILE A 101 5.30 -5.48 -14.00
CA ILE A 101 6.20 -5.00 -15.06
C ILE A 101 5.89 -3.53 -15.36
N ASN A 102 4.62 -3.20 -15.58
CA ASN A 102 4.19 -1.85 -15.93
C ASN A 102 4.55 -0.83 -14.84
N ILE A 103 4.26 -1.14 -13.57
CA ILE A 103 4.61 -0.26 -12.45
C ILE A 103 6.11 -0.07 -12.34
N LYS A 104 6.91 -1.14 -12.44
CA LYS A 104 8.38 -1.04 -12.36
C LYS A 104 8.94 -0.21 -13.50
N GLU A 105 8.43 -0.34 -14.70
CA GLU A 105 8.85 0.50 -15.83
C GLU A 105 8.52 1.96 -15.61
N CYS A 106 7.31 2.26 -15.11
CA CYS A 106 6.91 3.62 -14.78
C CYS A 106 7.79 4.25 -13.70
N ILE A 107 8.05 3.52 -12.63
CA ILE A 107 8.93 3.99 -11.57
C ILE A 107 10.36 4.21 -12.10
N ARG A 108 10.89 3.32 -12.95
CA ARG A 108 12.24 3.51 -13.53
C ARG A 108 12.34 4.76 -14.41
N LYS A 109 11.26 5.14 -15.10
CA LYS A 109 11.20 6.38 -15.88
C LYS A 109 11.23 7.61 -14.96
N VAL A 110 10.63 7.50 -13.78
CA VAL A 110 10.67 8.55 -12.74
C VAL A 110 11.92 8.36 -11.87
N SER A 111 13.06 8.80 -12.41
CA SER A 111 14.37 8.68 -11.74
C SER A 111 14.49 9.47 -10.43
N LYS A 112 13.64 10.48 -10.22
CA LYS A 112 13.69 11.35 -9.04
C LYS A 112 12.30 11.88 -8.66
N VAL A 113 12.04 11.94 -7.36
CA VAL A 113 10.83 12.54 -6.77
C VAL A 113 11.27 13.49 -5.66
N GLU A 114 11.30 14.79 -5.94
CA GLU A 114 11.72 15.82 -4.98
C GLU A 114 10.50 16.46 -4.30
N THR A 115 9.41 16.59 -5.04
CA THR A 115 8.15 17.23 -4.63
C THR A 115 7.01 16.23 -4.63
N CYS A 116 5.91 16.56 -3.97
CA CYS A 116 4.69 15.76 -4.07
C CYS A 116 4.21 15.68 -5.52
N ALA A 117 4.30 16.78 -6.28
CA ALA A 117 3.85 16.84 -7.66
C ALA A 117 4.54 15.80 -8.57
N ASP A 118 5.78 15.42 -8.25
CA ASP A 118 6.53 14.44 -9.04
C ASP A 118 5.91 13.03 -9.02
N PHE A 119 5.14 12.69 -7.97
CA PHE A 119 4.37 11.43 -7.93
C PHE A 119 3.29 11.36 -9.02
N ARG A 120 2.85 12.50 -9.55
CA ARG A 120 1.90 12.54 -10.67
C ARG A 120 2.46 11.85 -11.92
N ASN A 121 3.77 11.96 -12.14
CA ASN A 121 4.43 11.30 -13.27
C ASN A 121 4.35 9.77 -13.16
N ILE A 122 4.36 9.24 -11.93
CA ILE A 122 4.22 7.81 -11.67
C ILE A 122 2.77 7.39 -11.93
N THR A 123 1.78 8.10 -11.36
CA THR A 123 0.36 7.77 -11.54
C THR A 123 -0.08 7.88 -13.00
N GLU A 124 0.33 8.93 -13.71
CA GLU A 124 0.03 9.11 -15.14
C GLU A 124 0.69 8.03 -15.99
N CYS A 125 1.90 7.59 -15.66
CA CYS A 125 2.52 6.49 -16.39
C CYS A 125 1.75 5.19 -16.22
N VAL A 126 1.27 4.89 -15.00
CA VAL A 126 0.51 3.66 -14.73
C VAL A 126 -0.82 3.64 -15.48
N LEU A 127 -1.50 4.78 -15.65
CA LEU A 127 -2.76 4.85 -16.42
C LEU A 127 -2.60 4.69 -17.92
N ASN A 128 -1.43 5.07 -18.46
CA ASN A 128 -1.20 5.16 -19.90
C ASN A 128 -0.45 3.94 -20.48
N ASN A 129 -0.21 2.89 -19.68
CA ASN A 129 0.37 1.60 -20.12
C ASN A 129 -0.63 0.46 -19.90
#